data_AF-A0A850CF81-F1
#
_entry.id   AF-A0A850CF81-F1
#
_cell.length_a   1.000
_cell.length_b   1.000
_cell.length_c   1.000
_cell.angle_alpha   90.00
_cell.angle_beta   90.00
_cell.angle_gamma   90.00
#
_symmetry.space_group_name_H-M   'P 1'
#
loop_
_entity.id
_entity.type
_entity.pdbx_description
1 polymer ?
#
loop_
_entity_poly.entity_id
_entity_poly.type
_entity_poly.pdbx_seq_one_letter_code
_entity_poly.pdbx_strand_id
1 'polypeptide(L)'
;MDSATAREQALDAAEGLFYGRGIQSVGMDDIRGASGVSLKRLYQLFPAKEQLVEAYLERRDVRWRGGLAAYAEQQPDPERRILAVFDWLEEWFAEEDFRGCAWINSYGELGARSERVANQVRAHKRAFRDYLAALVAD
;
A
#
# COMPACT_ATOMS: atom_id res chain seq x y z
N MET A 1 -3.21 -22.67 12.69
CA MET A 1 -2.55 -21.66 11.84
C MET A 1 -1.84 -20.70 12.76
N ASP A 2 -0.54 -20.50 12.55
CA ASP A 2 0.24 -19.55 13.34
C ASP A 2 -0.22 -18.10 13.09
N SER A 3 0.02 -17.21 14.05
CA SER A 3 -0.40 -15.81 14.01
C SER A 3 0.19 -15.05 12.83
N ALA A 4 1.45 -15.33 12.48
CA ALA A 4 2.09 -14.70 11.32
C ALA A 4 1.42 -15.12 10.02
N THR A 5 1.20 -16.42 9.81
CA THR A 5 0.52 -16.94 8.61
C THR A 5 -0.89 -16.38 8.46
N ALA A 6 -1.67 -16.33 9.55
CA ALA A 6 -3.02 -15.77 9.53
C ALA A 6 -3.02 -14.27 9.18
N ARG A 7 -2.02 -13.54 9.67
CA ARG A 7 -1.87 -12.11 9.37
C ARG A 7 -1.56 -11.88 7.89
N GLU A 8 -0.63 -12.65 7.32
CA GLU A 8 -0.28 -12.51 5.89
C GLU A 8 -1.45 -12.88 4.98
N GLN A 9 -2.15 -13.99 5.24
CA GLN A 9 -3.33 -14.38 4.46
C GLN A 9 -4.45 -13.33 4.52
N ALA A 10 -4.66 -12.72 5.68
CA ALA A 10 -5.62 -11.63 5.82
C ALA A 10 -5.21 -10.39 5.02
N LEU A 11 -3.91 -10.05 5.01
CA LEU A 11 -3.40 -8.91 4.26
C LEU A 11 -3.39 -9.15 2.75
N ASP A 12 -3.10 -10.36 2.28
CA ASP A 12 -3.19 -10.73 0.86
C ASP A 12 -4.62 -10.61 0.34
N ALA A 13 -5.58 -11.13 1.11
CA ALA A 13 -7.00 -10.97 0.81
C ALA A 13 -7.41 -9.48 0.82
N ALA A 14 -6.98 -8.73 1.84
CA ALA A 14 -7.29 -7.31 1.95
C ALA A 14 -6.71 -6.49 0.80
N GLU A 15 -5.46 -6.75 0.40
CA GLU A 15 -4.81 -6.05 -0.70
C GLU A 15 -5.56 -6.28 -2.02
N GLY A 16 -5.84 -7.54 -2.37
CA GLY A 16 -6.56 -7.86 -3.60
C GLY A 16 -7.98 -7.29 -3.60
N LEU A 17 -8.68 -7.36 -2.47
CA LEU A 17 -10.07 -6.90 -2.37
C LEU A 17 -10.18 -5.38 -2.30
N PHE A 18 -9.44 -4.71 -1.42
CA PHE A 18 -9.51 -3.25 -1.27
C PHE A 18 -9.02 -2.53 -2.52
N TYR A 19 -7.91 -2.98 -3.12
CA TYR A 19 -7.41 -2.35 -4.35
C TYR A 19 -8.31 -2.64 -5.55
N GLY A 20 -8.86 -3.87 -5.62
CA GLY A 20 -9.76 -4.26 -6.70
C GLY A 20 -11.16 -3.65 -6.61
N ARG A 21 -11.76 -3.53 -5.42
CA ARG A 21 -13.19 -3.23 -5.28
C ARG A 21 -13.48 -1.93 -4.53
N GLY A 22 -12.46 -1.31 -3.93
CA GLY A 22 -12.61 -0.20 -3.00
C GLY A 22 -12.80 -0.67 -1.57
N ILE A 23 -12.42 0.18 -0.62
CA ILE A 23 -12.47 -0.15 0.80
C ILE A 23 -13.91 -0.18 1.31
N GLN A 24 -14.75 0.79 0.96
CA GLN A 24 -16.14 0.87 1.46
C GLN A 24 -16.98 -0.35 1.06
N SER A 25 -16.75 -0.89 -0.14
CA SER A 25 -17.54 -2.01 -0.69
C SER A 25 -17.16 -3.38 -0.10
N VAL A 26 -15.97 -3.50 0.51
CA VAL A 26 -15.45 -4.78 1.01
C VAL A 26 -15.71 -4.92 2.51
N GLY A 27 -16.48 -5.92 2.92
CA GLY A 27 -16.73 -6.25 4.32
C GLY A 27 -15.66 -7.16 4.95
N MET A 28 -15.64 -7.27 6.28
CA MET A 28 -14.77 -8.24 6.97
C MET A 28 -15.12 -9.70 6.64
N ASP A 29 -16.37 -9.98 6.25
CA ASP A 29 -16.78 -11.30 5.76
C ASP A 29 -16.21 -11.63 4.38
N ASP A 30 -16.02 -10.64 3.49
CA ASP A 30 -15.33 -10.85 2.21
C ASP A 30 -13.87 -11.22 2.45
N ILE A 31 -13.21 -10.54 3.39
CA ILE A 31 -11.84 -10.85 3.81
C ILE A 31 -11.76 -12.27 4.36
N ARG A 32 -12.71 -12.68 5.21
CA ARG A 32 -12.80 -14.07 5.71
C ARG A 32 -12.91 -15.07 4.57
N GLY A 33 -13.81 -14.81 3.62
CA GLY A 33 -14.05 -15.69 2.47
C GLY A 33 -12.79 -15.86 1.61
N ALA A 34 -12.07 -14.78 1.35
CA ALA A 34 -10.87 -14.79 0.51
C ALA A 34 -9.61 -15.29 1.24
N SER A 35 -9.45 -15.01 2.54
CA SER A 35 -8.25 -15.39 3.30
C SER A 35 -8.31 -16.80 3.89
N GLY A 36 -9.50 -17.37 4.08
CA GLY A 36 -9.69 -18.59 4.86
C GLY A 36 -9.48 -18.43 6.37
N VAL A 37 -9.20 -17.22 6.85
CA VAL A 37 -9.02 -16.90 8.27
C VAL A 37 -10.38 -16.65 8.90
N SER A 38 -10.68 -17.30 10.03
CA SER A 38 -11.98 -17.14 10.70
C SER A 38 -12.24 -15.68 11.11
N LEU A 39 -13.51 -15.25 11.11
CA LEU A 39 -13.88 -13.88 11.47
C LEU A 39 -13.39 -13.49 12.86
N LYS A 40 -13.52 -14.40 13.83
CA LYS A 40 -12.99 -14.23 15.19
C LYS A 40 -11.48 -13.98 15.17
N ARG A 41 -10.74 -14.69 14.33
CA ARG A 41 -9.29 -14.53 14.22
C ARG A 41 -8.91 -13.23 13.51
N LEU A 42 -9.66 -12.82 12.48
CA LEU A 42 -9.48 -11.52 11.83
C LEU A 42 -9.63 -10.37 12.82
N TYR A 43 -10.67 -10.37 13.65
CA TYR A 43 -10.86 -9.34 14.68
C TYR A 43 -9.82 -9.41 15.83
N GLN A 44 -9.23 -10.58 16.10
CA GLN A 44 -8.09 -10.67 17.02
C GLN A 44 -6.82 -10.04 16.46
N LEU A 45 -6.60 -10.15 15.15
CA LEU A 45 -5.43 -9.58 14.47
C LEU A 45 -5.63 -8.08 14.16
N PHE A 46 -6.83 -7.72 13.74
CA PHE A 46 -7.24 -6.39 13.31
C PHE A 46 -8.59 -6.05 13.97
N PRO A 47 -8.58 -5.47 15.19
CA PRO A 47 -9.80 -5.18 15.96
C PRO A 47 -10.82 -4.30 15.24
N ALA A 48 -10.36 -3.47 14.29
CA ALA A 48 -11.20 -2.69 13.39
C ALA A 48 -10.74 -2.84 11.94
N LYS A 49 -11.67 -2.67 10.99
CA LYS A 49 -11.39 -2.72 9.55
C LYS A 49 -10.34 -1.67 9.16
N GLU A 50 -10.38 -0.50 9.76
CA GLU A 50 -9.40 0.58 9.53
C GLU A 50 -7.97 0.17 9.91
N GLN A 51 -7.79 -0.73 10.89
CA GLN A 51 -6.47 -1.26 11.23
C GLN A 51 -5.97 -2.26 10.18
N LEU A 52 -6.87 -3.03 9.57
CA LEU A 52 -6.52 -3.87 8.43
C LEU A 52 -6.15 -3.01 7.20
N VAL A 53 -6.88 -1.93 6.96
CA VAL A 53 -6.57 -0.97 5.88
C VAL A 53 -5.22 -0.30 6.11
N GLU A 54 -4.93 0.16 7.33
CA GLU A 54 -3.63 0.73 7.69
C GLU A 54 -2.49 -0.26 7.43
N ALA A 55 -2.61 -1.49 7.93
CA ALA A 55 -1.61 -2.53 7.74
C ALA A 55 -1.41 -2.92 6.26
N TYR A 56 -2.49 -2.92 5.48
CA TYR A 56 -2.43 -3.08 4.02
C TYR A 56 -1.60 -1.96 3.37
N LEU A 57 -1.89 -0.70 3.69
CA LEU A 57 -1.19 0.46 3.13
C LEU A 57 0.27 0.54 3.59
N GLU A 58 0.59 0.10 4.81
CA GLU A 58 1.96 -0.01 5.32
C GLU A 58 2.75 -1.08 4.56
N ARG A 59 2.18 -2.28 4.41
CA ARG A 59 2.82 -3.36 3.64
C ARG A 59 3.08 -2.95 2.19
N ARG A 60 2.11 -2.28 1.57
CA ARG A 60 2.26 -1.76 0.21
C ARG A 60 3.29 -0.65 0.12
N ASP A 61 3.42 0.20 1.14
CA ASP A 61 4.39 1.31 1.16
C ASP A 61 5.82 0.82 1.17
N VAL A 62 6.12 -0.19 2.00
CA VAL A 62 7.44 -0.83 2.06
C VAL A 62 7.81 -1.40 0.70
N ARG A 63 6.91 -2.17 0.08
CA ARG A 63 7.12 -2.75 -1.26
C ARG A 63 7.33 -1.68 -2.34
N TRP A 64 6.44 -0.68 -2.38
CA TRP A 64 6.46 0.36 -3.41
C TRP A 64 7.72 1.21 -3.32
N ARG A 65 8.09 1.69 -2.13
CA ARG A 65 9.31 2.50 -1.95
C ARG A 65 10.58 1.68 -2.17
N GLY A 66 10.58 0.41 -1.76
CA GLY A 66 11.69 -0.49 -2.03
C GLY A 66 11.89 -0.73 -3.53
N GLY A 67 10.80 -0.97 -4.27
CA GLY A 67 10.83 -1.14 -5.72
C GLY A 67 11.34 0.11 -6.45
N LEU A 68 10.82 1.28 -6.10
CA LEU A 68 11.29 2.55 -6.67
C LEU A 68 12.78 2.77 -6.41
N ALA A 69 13.22 2.61 -5.16
CA ALA A 69 14.62 2.82 -4.79
C ALA A 69 15.54 1.87 -5.54
N ALA A 70 15.20 0.57 -5.56
CA ALA A 70 15.97 -0.44 -6.26
C ALA A 70 16.01 -0.21 -7.78
N TYR A 71 14.96 0.36 -8.38
CA TYR A 71 14.95 0.72 -9.80
C TYR A 71 15.86 1.91 -10.07
N ALA A 72 15.69 3.00 -9.33
CA ALA A 72 16.50 4.21 -9.52
C ALA A 72 17.99 3.98 -9.22
N GLU A 73 18.34 3.12 -8.26
CA GLU A 73 19.73 2.77 -7.93
C GLU A 73 20.46 2.03 -9.06
N GLN A 74 19.74 1.41 -10.00
CA GLN A 74 20.33 0.80 -11.19
C GLN A 74 20.91 1.84 -12.15
N GLN A 75 20.51 3.11 -12.04
CA GLN A 75 21.10 4.19 -12.82
C GLN A 75 22.46 4.62 -12.20
N PRO A 76 23.58 4.39 -12.89
CA PRO A 76 24.92 4.73 -12.38
C PRO A 76 25.17 6.23 -12.27
N ASP A 77 24.52 7.04 -13.10
CA ASP A 77 24.65 8.50 -13.09
C ASP A 77 23.69 9.10 -12.03
N PRO A 78 24.18 9.66 -10.92
CA PRO A 78 23.33 10.22 -9.86
C PRO A 78 22.34 11.27 -10.38
N GLU A 79 22.76 12.10 -11.34
CA GLU A 79 21.92 13.17 -11.91
C GLU A 79 20.74 12.60 -12.73
N ARG A 80 20.87 11.37 -13.24
CA ARG A 80 19.82 10.69 -14.01
C ARG A 80 18.89 9.84 -13.15
N ARG A 81 19.19 9.62 -11.88
CA ARG A 81 18.32 8.82 -10.98
C ARG A 81 16.94 9.44 -10.82
N ILE A 82 16.85 10.77 -10.84
CA ILE A 82 15.55 11.47 -10.82
C ILE A 82 14.71 11.17 -12.06
N LEU A 83 15.34 10.96 -13.23
CA LEU A 83 14.63 10.58 -14.45
C LEU A 83 14.15 9.12 -14.39
N ALA A 84 14.96 8.23 -13.82
CA ALA A 84 14.59 6.82 -13.62
C ALA A 84 13.34 6.62 -12.74
N VAL A 85 12.99 7.60 -11.89
CA VAL A 85 11.72 7.61 -11.16
C VAL A 85 10.53 7.62 -12.12
N PHE A 86 10.60 8.41 -13.19
CA PHE A 86 9.51 8.52 -14.16
C PHE A 86 9.36 7.24 -14.98
N ASP A 87 10.48 6.62 -15.38
CA ASP A 87 10.49 5.34 -16.09
C ASP A 87 9.84 4.24 -15.21
N TRP A 88 10.21 4.18 -13.93
CA TRP A 88 9.60 3.23 -12.99
C TRP A 88 8.10 3.49 -12.77
N LEU A 89 7.68 4.76 -12.71
CA LEU A 89 6.25 5.11 -12.62
C LEU A 89 5.50 4.73 -13.89
N GLU A 90 6.10 4.89 -15.06
CA GLU A 90 5.53 4.45 -16.34
C GLU A 90 5.29 2.93 -16.34
N GLU A 91 6.30 2.14 -15.95
CA GLU A 91 6.16 0.68 -15.82
C GLU A 91 5.05 0.31 -14.84
N TRP A 92 5.01 0.95 -13.67
CA TRP A 92 3.98 0.71 -12.66
C TRP A 92 2.57 1.08 -13.16
N PHE A 93 2.43 2.17 -13.92
CA PHE A 93 1.14 2.57 -14.49
C PHE A 93 0.67 1.64 -15.62
N ALA A 94 1.59 0.91 -16.26
CA ALA A 94 1.31 -0.03 -17.34
C ALA A 94 0.93 -1.44 -16.85
N GLU A 95 1.02 -1.73 -15.55
CA GLU A 95 0.58 -3.01 -14.98
C GLU A 95 -0.91 -3.29 -15.29
N GLU A 96 -1.25 -4.52 -15.68
CA GLU A 96 -2.63 -4.90 -16.07
C GLU A 96 -3.66 -4.66 -14.96
N ASP A 97 -3.24 -4.74 -13.70
CA ASP A 97 -4.07 -4.54 -12.52
C ASP A 97 -3.96 -3.11 -11.94
N PHE A 98 -3.35 -2.17 -12.67
CA PHE A 98 -3.25 -0.78 -12.24
C PHE A 98 -4.65 -0.15 -12.10
N ARG A 99 -4.96 0.32 -10.88
CA ARG A 99 -6.23 0.97 -10.51
C ARG A 99 -6.00 2.33 -9.86
N GLY A 100 -4.93 3.00 -10.26
CA GLY A 100 -4.51 4.26 -9.65
C GLY A 100 -3.71 4.06 -8.36
N CYS A 101 -3.40 5.18 -7.71
CA CYS A 101 -2.60 5.17 -6.49
C CYS A 101 -3.44 4.68 -5.29
N ALA A 102 -3.09 3.52 -4.74
CA ALA A 102 -3.75 2.93 -3.57
C ALA A 102 -3.96 3.92 -2.40
N TRP A 103 -2.97 4.77 -2.11
CA TRP A 103 -3.07 5.81 -1.08
C TRP A 103 -4.08 6.92 -1.42
N ILE A 104 -4.12 7.37 -2.67
CA ILE A 104 -5.08 8.40 -3.10
C ILE A 104 -6.50 7.83 -3.05
N ASN A 105 -6.70 6.62 -3.57
CA ASN A 105 -7.99 5.93 -3.54
C ASN A 105 -8.47 5.73 -2.09
N SER A 106 -7.57 5.25 -1.22
CA SER A 106 -7.89 5.04 0.20
C SER A 106 -8.23 6.34 0.93
N TYR A 107 -7.52 7.43 0.63
CA TYR A 107 -7.84 8.75 1.16
C TYR A 107 -9.21 9.26 0.68
N GLY A 108 -9.54 9.04 -0.60
CA GLY A 108 -10.85 9.41 -1.16
C GLY A 108 -12.02 8.72 -0.44
N GLU A 109 -11.84 7.46 -0.05
CA GLU A 109 -12.90 6.68 0.62
C GLU A 109 -13.00 6.91 2.14
N LEU A 110 -11.86 7.12 2.81
CA LEU A 110 -11.77 7.12 4.27
C LEU A 110 -11.11 8.35 4.90
N GLY A 111 -10.36 9.14 4.13
CA GLY A 111 -9.48 10.19 4.65
C GLY A 111 -10.18 11.28 5.46
N ALA A 112 -11.45 11.57 5.18
CA ALA A 112 -12.24 12.54 5.94
C ALA A 112 -12.77 12.00 7.29
N ARG A 113 -12.77 10.68 7.51
CA ARG A 113 -13.39 10.02 8.67
C ARG A 113 -12.42 9.15 9.47
N SER A 114 -11.23 8.88 8.93
CA SER A 114 -10.22 8.02 9.55
C SER A 114 -8.87 8.73 9.54
N GLU A 115 -8.51 9.34 10.67
CA GLU A 115 -7.18 9.92 10.91
C GLU A 115 -6.07 8.87 10.72
N ARG A 116 -6.34 7.61 11.04
CA ARG A 116 -5.40 6.50 10.85
C ARG A 116 -5.03 6.33 9.37
N VAL A 117 -6.01 6.27 8.48
CA VAL A 117 -5.78 6.17 7.03
C VAL A 117 -5.17 7.47 6.50
N ALA A 118 -5.67 8.63 6.94
CA ALA A 118 -5.12 9.92 6.53
C ALA A 118 -3.63 10.06 6.89
N ASN A 119 -3.23 9.63 8.09
CA ASN A 119 -1.84 9.66 8.54
C ASN A 119 -0.95 8.74 7.72
N GLN A 120 -1.40 7.52 7.41
CA GLN A 120 -0.63 6.60 6.57
C GLN A 120 -0.44 7.12 5.15
N VAL A 121 -1.47 7.73 4.56
CA VAL A 121 -1.38 8.38 3.24
C VAL A 121 -0.38 9.53 3.27
N ARG A 122 -0.46 10.40 4.28
CA ARG A 122 0.48 11.52 4.43
C ARG A 122 1.91 11.03 4.67
N ALA A 123 2.10 9.95 5.43
CA ALA A 123 3.40 9.35 5.68
C ALA A 123 4.04 8.86 4.37
N HIS A 124 3.31 8.10 3.56
CA HIS A 124 3.77 7.66 2.24
C HIS A 124 4.16 8.84 1.34
N LYS A 125 3.29 9.87 1.23
CA LYS A 125 3.58 11.05 0.37
C LYS A 125 4.78 11.86 0.86
N ARG A 126 4.97 11.98 2.17
CA ARG A 126 6.19 12.60 2.73
C ARG A 126 7.43 11.76 2.41
N ALA A 127 7.39 10.46 2.65
CA ALA A 127 8.51 9.57 2.35
C ALA A 127 8.92 9.60 0.88
N PHE A 128 7.94 9.61 -0.05
CA PHE A 128 8.22 9.76 -1.48
C PHE A 128 8.84 11.12 -1.81
N ARG A 129 8.29 12.23 -1.29
CA ARG A 129 8.86 13.56 -1.48
C ARG A 129 10.29 13.65 -0.94
N ASP A 130 10.54 13.12 0.24
CA ASP A 130 11.84 13.18 0.90
C ASP A 130 12.87 12.34 0.12
N TYR A 131 12.44 11.20 -0.44
CA TYR A 131 13.26 10.41 -1.37
C TYR A 131 13.63 11.19 -2.63
N LEU A 132 12.67 11.85 -3.29
CA LEU A 132 12.94 12.68 -4.46
C LEU A 132 13.90 13.84 -4.14
N ALA A 133 13.72 14.48 -2.98
CA ALA A 133 14.60 15.55 -2.53
C ALA A 133 16.04 15.05 -2.33
N ALA A 134 16.22 13.83 -1.82
CA ALA A 134 17.55 13.23 -1.66
C ALA A 134 18.22 12.89 -3.00
N LEU A 135 17.46 12.61 -4.06
CA LEU A 135 18.02 12.34 -5.40
C LEU A 135 18.56 13.60 -6.10
N VAL A 136 18.15 14.79 -5.65
CA VAL A 136 18.53 16.08 -6.26
C VAL A 136 19.32 16.98 -5.31
N ALA A 137 19.73 16.44 -4.15
CA ALA A 137 20.59 17.15 -3.23
C ALA A 137 22.05 17.11 -3.74
N ASP A 138 22.75 18.24 -3.60
CA ASP A 138 24.17 18.41 -3.97
C ASP A 138 25.12 17.48 -3.20
#